data_AF-A0A3S1F7U0-F1
#
_entry.id   AF-A0A3S1F7U0-F1
#
_cell.length_a   1.000
_cell.length_b   1.000
_cell.length_c   1.000
_cell.angle_alpha   90.00
_cell.angle_beta   90.00
_cell.angle_gamma   90.00
#
_symmetry.space_group_name_H-M   'P 1'
#
loop_
_entity.id
_entity.type
_entity.pdbx_description
1 polymer ?
#
loop_
_entity_poly.entity_id
_entity_poly.type
_entity_poly.pdbx_seq_one_letter_code
_entity_poly.pdbx_strand_id
1 'polypeptide(L)'
;AMGRRSKVSHLAHLFCELFVRLQVVKHTNGMSFHLPVSQAELADVLGLSVVHMNRVISALRNSGVIAWANHTVTILDWQKLQQIAEFDPTYLSMTREPR
;
A
#
# COMPACT_ATOMS: atom_id res chain seq x y z
N ALA A 1 15.24 1.57 8.00
CA ALA A 1 15.81 0.26 7.62
C ALA A 1 15.12 -0.30 6.37
N MET A 2 15.21 0.38 5.21
CA MET A 2 14.51 -0.02 3.97
C MET A 2 15.04 -1.31 3.31
N GLY A 3 16.24 -1.80 3.67
CA GLY A 3 16.90 -2.92 2.97
C GLY A 3 16.52 -4.34 3.42
N ARG A 4 15.65 -4.53 4.43
CA ARG A 4 15.35 -5.86 5.01
C ARG A 4 13.89 -6.32 4.91
N ARG A 5 12.99 -5.53 4.31
CA ARG A 5 11.57 -5.88 4.20
C ARG A 5 11.31 -6.86 3.05
N SER A 6 10.45 -7.84 3.30
CA SER A 6 9.92 -8.69 2.24
C SER A 6 9.15 -7.85 1.22
N LYS A 7 9.03 -8.32 -0.03
CA LYS A 7 8.26 -7.60 -1.08
C LYS A 7 6.79 -7.40 -0.68
N VAL A 8 6.23 -8.32 0.11
CA VAL A 8 4.89 -8.21 0.73
C VAL A 8 4.82 -7.03 1.69
N SER A 9 5.78 -6.92 2.61
CA SER A 9 5.85 -5.80 3.55
C SER A 9 6.05 -4.46 2.82
N HIS A 10 6.87 -4.44 1.76
CA HIS A 10 7.08 -3.22 0.97
C HIS A 10 5.81 -2.75 0.26
N LEU A 11 5.06 -3.65 -0.37
CA LEU A 11 3.79 -3.29 -1.02
C LEU A 11 2.72 -2.87 0.00
N ALA A 12 2.63 -3.57 1.14
CA ALA A 12 1.73 -3.18 2.22
C ALA A 12 2.04 -1.78 2.73
N HIS A 13 3.32 -1.45 2.88
CA HIS A 13 3.79 -0.13 3.29
C HIS A 13 3.39 0.96 2.30
N LEU A 14 3.59 0.71 1.00
CA LEU A 14 3.15 1.63 -0.05
C LEU A 14 1.65 1.90 0.02
N PHE A 15 0.82 0.87 0.23
CA PHE A 15 -0.62 1.05 0.38
C PHE A 15 -1.00 1.84 1.64
N CYS A 16 -0.36 1.59 2.78
CA CYS A 16 -0.55 2.42 3.98
C CYS A 16 -0.21 3.88 3.73
N GLU A 17 0.91 4.14 3.07
CA GLU A 17 1.39 5.49 2.78
C GLU A 17 0.46 6.24 1.82
N LEU A 18 0.07 5.60 0.71
CA LEU A 18 -0.86 6.17 -0.25
C LEU A 18 -2.21 6.46 0.41
N PHE A 19 -2.73 5.53 1.22
CA PHE A 19 -3.99 5.73 1.94
C PHE A 19 -3.92 6.95 2.85
N VAL A 20 -2.91 7.06 3.72
CA VAL A 20 -2.76 8.19 4.64
C VAL A 20 -2.62 9.52 3.87
N ARG A 21 -1.79 9.55 2.82
CA ARG A 21 -1.61 10.75 1.98
C ARG A 21 -2.91 11.18 1.33
N LEU A 22 -3.66 10.24 0.74
CA LEU A 22 -4.94 10.51 0.08
C LEU A 22 -6.04 10.87 1.08
N GLN A 23 -6.00 10.33 2.29
CA GLN A 23 -6.94 10.66 3.36
C GLN A 23 -6.79 12.13 3.78
N VAL A 24 -5.56 12.64 3.91
CA VAL A 24 -5.27 14.05 4.24
C VAL A 24 -5.90 15.02 3.23
N VAL A 25 -5.90 14.66 1.95
CA VAL A 25 -6.49 15.46 0.86
C VAL A 25 -7.93 15.07 0.52
N LYS A 26 -8.59 14.23 1.33
CA LYS A 26 -9.98 13.76 1.15
C LYS A 26 -10.25 13.03 -0.18
N HIS A 27 -9.26 12.35 -0.73
CA HIS A 27 -9.36 11.50 -1.94
C HIS A 27 -9.56 10.01 -1.61
N THR A 28 -10.18 9.72 -0.46
CA THR A 28 -10.55 8.36 -0.05
C THR A 28 -12.07 8.26 0.07
N ASN A 29 -12.61 7.08 -0.20
CA ASN A 29 -14.00 6.74 0.09
C ASN A 29 -14.02 5.66 1.18
N GLY A 30 -14.19 6.09 2.43
CA GLY A 30 -14.00 5.21 3.60
C GLY A 30 -12.58 4.62 3.61
N MET A 31 -12.48 3.29 3.67
CA MET A 31 -11.21 2.56 3.65
C MET A 31 -10.71 2.24 2.22
N SER A 32 -11.23 2.94 1.21
CA SER A 32 -10.86 2.70 -0.20
C SER A 32 -10.24 3.93 -0.84
N PHE A 33 -9.32 3.69 -1.78
CA PHE A 33 -8.73 4.74 -2.61
C PHE A 33 -8.52 4.27 -4.04
N HIS A 34 -8.56 5.23 -4.97
CA HIS A 34 -8.29 4.98 -6.37
C HIS A 34 -6.77 4.96 -6.62
N LEU A 35 -6.31 3.92 -7.29
CA LEU A 35 -4.93 3.71 -7.70
C LEU A 35 -4.92 3.50 -9.22
N PRO A 36 -4.71 4.57 -10.03
CA PRO A 36 -4.78 4.54 -11.49
C PRO A 36 -3.53 3.92 -12.14
N VAL A 37 -2.97 2.87 -11.53
CA VAL A 37 -1.90 2.06 -12.11
C VAL A 37 -2.33 0.60 -12.09
N SER A 38 -1.94 -0.14 -13.12
CA SER A 38 -2.10 -1.58 -13.19
C SER A 38 -1.07 -2.28 -12.30
N GLN A 39 -1.30 -3.57 -12.05
CA GLN A 39 -0.34 -4.40 -11.32
C GLN A 39 0.97 -4.55 -12.10
N ALA A 40 0.94 -4.54 -13.43
CA ALA A 40 2.13 -4.62 -14.27
C ALA A 40 2.98 -3.34 -14.15
N GLU A 41 2.36 -2.16 -14.26
CA GLU A 41 3.06 -0.87 -14.08
C GLU A 41 3.65 -0.76 -12.68
N LEU A 42 2.91 -1.21 -11.65
CA LEU A 42 3.43 -1.22 -10.29
C LEU A 42 4.59 -2.23 -10.12
N ALA A 43 4.59 -3.33 -10.89
CA ALA A 43 5.68 -4.30 -10.89
C ALA A 43 6.96 -3.68 -11.45
N ASP A 44 6.85 -2.96 -12.56
CA ASP A 44 7.97 -2.25 -13.20
C ASP A 44 8.56 -1.20 -12.25
N VAL A 45 7.72 -0.40 -11.58
CA VAL A 45 8.16 0.61 -10.59
C VAL A 45 8.91 -0.03 -9.41
N LEU A 46 8.49 -1.21 -8.97
CA LEU A 46 9.10 -1.91 -7.82
C LEU A 46 10.24 -2.87 -8.21
N GLY A 47 10.63 -2.90 -9.49
CA GLY A 47 11.66 -3.81 -10.00
C GLY A 47 11.29 -5.28 -9.82
N LEU A 48 10.01 -5.61 -9.99
CA LEU A 48 9.45 -6.95 -9.87
C LEU A 48 8.94 -7.41 -11.23
N SER A 49 9.10 -8.70 -11.54
CA SER A 49 8.31 -9.28 -12.63
C SER A 49 6.81 -9.28 -12.26
N VAL A 50 5.94 -9.23 -13.26
CA VAL A 50 4.47 -9.31 -13.09
C VAL A 50 4.04 -10.54 -12.26
N VAL A 51 4.64 -11.72 -12.46
CA VAL A 51 4.31 -12.93 -11.69
C VAL A 51 4.66 -12.81 -10.21
N HIS A 52 5.77 -12.16 -9.87
CA HIS A 52 6.14 -11.87 -8.49
C HIS A 52 5.20 -10.84 -7.88
N MET A 53 4.81 -9.79 -8.62
CA MET A 53 3.81 -8.83 -8.17
C MET A 53 2.46 -9.52 -7.86
N ASN A 54 1.98 -10.38 -8.76
CA ASN A 54 0.74 -11.12 -8.55
C ASN A 54 0.79 -12.00 -7.30
N ARG A 55 1.92 -12.65 -7.02
CA ARG A 55 2.12 -13.44 -5.78
C ARG A 55 2.07 -12.56 -4.53
N VAL A 56 2.70 -11.38 -4.58
CA VAL A 56 2.71 -10.41 -3.47
C VAL A 56 1.30 -9.88 -3.19
N ILE A 57 0.56 -9.48 -4.21
CA ILE A 57 -0.84 -9.02 -4.08
C ILE A 57 -1.73 -10.15 -3.57
N SER A 58 -1.55 -11.37 -4.10
CA SER A 58 -2.30 -12.55 -3.64
C SER A 58 -2.02 -12.86 -2.18
N ALA A 59 -0.78 -12.72 -1.71
CA ALA A 59 -0.45 -12.90 -0.29
C ALA A 59 -1.18 -11.89 0.62
N LEU A 60 -1.26 -10.61 0.21
CA LEU A 60 -2.00 -9.59 0.95
C LEU A 60 -3.52 -9.87 0.93
N ARG A 61 -4.07 -10.28 -0.22
CA ARG A 61 -5.49 -10.68 -0.33
C ARG A 61 -5.81 -11.89 0.55
N ASN A 62 -4.98 -12.94 0.49
CA ASN A 62 -5.15 -14.15 1.29
C ASN A 62 -4.99 -13.90 2.78
N SER A 63 -4.24 -12.86 3.16
CA SER A 63 -4.16 -12.40 4.55
C SER A 63 -5.39 -11.63 5.01
N GLY A 64 -6.35 -11.35 4.11
CA GLY A 64 -7.58 -10.63 4.41
C GLY A 64 -7.39 -9.14 4.69
N VAL A 65 -6.25 -8.55 4.30
CA VAL A 65 -5.94 -7.15 4.63
C VAL A 65 -6.35 -6.16 3.55
N ILE A 66 -6.44 -6.60 2.30
CA ILE A 66 -6.87 -5.77 1.17
C ILE A 66 -7.77 -6.54 0.21
N ALA A 67 -8.58 -5.77 -0.51
CA ALA A 67 -9.09 -6.12 -1.83
C ALA A 67 -8.55 -5.10 -2.85
N TRP A 68 -8.37 -5.53 -4.10
CA TRP A 68 -7.99 -4.62 -5.18
C TRP A 68 -8.73 -5.00 -6.45
N ALA A 69 -9.65 -4.17 -6.93
CA ALA A 69 -10.38 -4.41 -8.16
C ALA A 69 -10.68 -3.07 -8.85
N ASN A 70 -10.78 -3.05 -10.18
CA ASN A 70 -11.15 -1.86 -10.95
C ASN A 70 -10.37 -0.61 -10.52
N HIS A 71 -9.03 -0.72 -10.44
CA HIS A 71 -8.15 0.37 -10.00
C HIS A 71 -8.48 0.95 -8.61
N THR A 72 -9.19 0.20 -7.76
CA THR A 72 -9.56 0.62 -6.41
C THR A 72 -8.98 -0.37 -5.40
N VAL A 73 -8.18 0.14 -4.48
CA VAL A 73 -7.68 -0.61 -3.34
C VAL A 73 -8.61 -0.35 -2.16
N THR A 74 -9.16 -1.41 -1.58
CA THR A 74 -9.95 -1.36 -0.36
C THR A 74 -9.19 -2.04 0.75
N ILE A 75 -8.95 -1.31 1.84
CA ILE A 75 -8.33 -1.85 3.04
C ILE A 75 -9.43 -2.52 3.86
N LEU A 76 -9.27 -3.82 4.11
CA LEU A 76 -10.23 -4.65 4.85
C LEU A 76 -9.88 -4.70 6.34
N ASP A 77 -8.58 -4.68 6.66
CA ASP A 77 -8.07 -4.68 8.03
C ASP A 77 -6.85 -3.75 8.11
N TRP A 78 -7.07 -2.52 8.58
CA TRP A 78 -6.04 -1.50 8.71
C TRP A 78 -4.93 -1.91 9.67
N GLN A 79 -5.29 -2.45 10.83
CA GLN A 79 -4.32 -2.77 11.88
C GLN A 79 -3.38 -3.88 11.43
N LYS A 80 -3.92 -4.94 10.82
CA LYS A 80 -3.11 -6.04 10.29
C LYS A 80 -2.28 -5.60 9.08
N LEU A 81 -2.80 -4.73 8.22
CA LEU A 81 -2.03 -4.15 7.12
C LEU A 81 -0.82 -3.35 7.65
N GLN A 82 -1.00 -2.53 8.68
CA GLN A 82 0.09 -1.78 9.32
C GLN A 82 1.16 -2.70 9.92
N GLN A 83 0.76 -3.80 10.56
CA GLN A 83 1.68 -4.80 11.11
C GLN A 83 2.53 -5.45 10.01
N ILE A 84 1.92 -5.91 8.92
CA ILE A 84 2.63 -6.49 7.77
C ILE A 84 3.58 -5.47 7.15
N ALA A 85 3.12 -4.22 7.05
CA ALA A 85 3.86 -3.11 6.48
C ALA A 85 4.99 -2.59 7.37
N GLU A 86 5.05 -3.02 8.64
CA GLU A 86 5.85 -2.37 9.69
C GLU A 86 5.71 -0.83 9.59
N PHE A 87 4.48 -0.37 9.41
CA PHE A 87 4.16 1.01 9.11
C PHE A 87 3.81 1.76 10.40
N ASP A 88 4.57 2.81 10.68
CA ASP A 88 4.30 3.75 11.76
C ASP A 88 3.89 5.11 11.16
N PRO A 89 2.61 5.52 11.20
CA PRO A 89 2.17 6.78 10.61
C PRO A 89 2.89 8.01 11.18
N THR A 90 3.55 7.89 12.34
CA THR A 90 4.31 8.96 12.97
C THR A 90 5.45 9.46 12.08
N TYR A 91 6.04 8.64 11.19
CA TYR A 91 7.08 9.13 10.27
C TYR A 91 6.54 10.14 9.24
N LEU A 92 5.27 10.03 8.84
CA LEU A 92 4.63 11.00 7.93
C LEU A 92 4.37 12.35 8.61
N SER A 93 4.30 12.37 9.95
CA SER A 93 4.12 13.59 10.73
C SER A 93 5.41 14.43 10.86
N MET A 94 6.58 13.88 10.50
CA MET A 94 7.88 14.58 10.61
C MET A 94 8.21 15.47 9.40
N THR A 95 7.33 15.57 8.39
CA THR A 95 7.55 16.44 7.22
C THR A 95 6.30 17.25 6.92
N ARG A 96 5.86 18.06 7.89
CA ARG A 96 5.29 19.36 7.53
C ARG A 96 6.46 20.28 7.20
N GLU A 97 6.93 20.27 5.95
CA GLU A 97 7.64 21.45 5.45
C GLU A 97 6.59 22.54 5.23
N PRO A 98 6.63 23.65 5.99
CA PRO A 98 5.82 24.80 5.68
C PRO A 98 6.33 25.35 4.34
N ARG A 99 5.46 25.35 3.32
CA ARG A 99 5.62 26.25 2.19
C ARG A 99 5.11 27.63 2.58
#